data_AF-A0A388LFY2-F1
#
_entry.id   AF-A0A388LFY2-F1
#
_cell.length_a   1.000
_cell.length_b   1.000
_cell.length_c   1.000
_cell.angle_alpha   90.00
_cell.angle_beta   90.00
_cell.angle_gamma   90.00
#
_symmetry.space_group_name_H-M   'P 1'
#
loop_
_entity.id
_entity.type
_entity.pdbx_description
1 polymer ?
#
loop_
_entity_poly.entity_id
_entity_poly.type
_entity_poly.pdbx_seq_one_letter_code
_entity_poly.pdbx_strand_id
1 'polypeptide(L)'
;MASELEARQEVIQEKEKQVKEEEERQKAREAEEKASRKLKERQDFEDRISTMVGMKINNACDLFLGRSEGARTGGIGEGARTFSNRAIRPSLDVDKDRLEKQIELLRREYELIKKQMEELFRSSRNVGMKRSGTGVCITSPPEAPPRGRPRAVGISTPTQNDFDKLLKAYNTMKEGKRIADLEVQAIKERFEKAVARLVRQGRTPRSNLSKRLNEATDDNDLENMGQPEEGLDDLTIRPSPPKRTSGRLAVKAALAERAEFVKETRKYLKRLKKNGLQILCNKEGITFVTCEQAINEISKLRASVAFDFRQPPKTGAAARAHHESDVEEAREADNEAQDVDATQHVDVADDEEQLRDE
;
A
#
# COMPACT_ATOMS: atom_id res chain seq x y z
N MET A 1 48.68 -49.31 1.64
CA MET A 1 47.83 -49.17 2.84
C MET A 1 47.59 -47.71 3.21
N ALA A 2 48.60 -46.90 3.56
CA ALA A 2 48.37 -45.47 3.91
C ALA A 2 47.61 -44.69 2.83
N SER A 3 48.08 -44.74 1.58
CA SER A 3 47.43 -44.09 0.42
C SER A 3 46.02 -44.61 0.09
N GLU A 4 45.67 -45.83 0.51
CA GLU A 4 44.32 -46.37 0.31
C GLU A 4 43.33 -45.86 1.36
N LEU A 5 43.81 -45.61 2.59
CA LEU A 5 43.01 -44.98 3.64
C LEU A 5 42.74 -43.51 3.33
N GLU A 6 43.74 -42.79 2.81
CA GLU A 6 43.64 -41.39 2.38
C GLU A 6 42.59 -41.24 1.25
N ALA A 7 42.69 -42.05 0.18
CA ALA A 7 41.71 -42.06 -0.90
C ALA A 7 40.28 -42.40 -0.43
N ARG A 8 40.11 -43.27 0.57
CA ARG A 8 38.79 -43.55 1.16
C ARG A 8 38.24 -42.36 1.95
N GLN A 9 39.10 -41.58 2.59
CA GLN A 9 38.70 -40.40 3.37
C GLN A 9 38.32 -39.22 2.47
N GLU A 10 39.03 -39.01 1.36
CA GLU A 10 38.66 -38.03 0.33
C GLU A 10 37.28 -38.33 -0.27
N VAL A 11 37.00 -39.59 -0.63
CA VAL A 11 35.68 -40.02 -1.17
C VAL A 11 34.54 -39.80 -0.16
N ILE A 12 34.81 -39.88 1.15
CA ILE A 12 33.81 -39.57 2.18
C ILE A 12 33.54 -38.06 2.25
N GLN A 13 34.58 -37.23 2.27
CA GLN A 13 34.44 -35.77 2.30
C GLN A 13 33.78 -35.22 1.02
N GLU A 14 34.10 -35.81 -0.14
CA GLU A 14 33.47 -35.41 -1.41
C GLU A 14 31.97 -35.77 -1.42
N LYS A 15 31.59 -36.94 -0.91
CA LYS A 15 30.17 -37.32 -0.76
C LYS A 15 29.43 -36.42 0.23
N GLU A 16 30.03 -36.09 1.37
CA GLU A 16 29.44 -35.16 2.33
C GLU A 16 29.23 -33.77 1.70
N LYS A 17 30.21 -33.29 0.93
CA LYS A 17 30.11 -32.03 0.19
C LYS A 17 29.01 -32.07 -0.88
N GLN A 18 28.90 -33.16 -1.66
CA GLN A 18 27.84 -33.33 -2.67
C GLN A 18 26.45 -33.36 -2.05
N VAL A 19 26.25 -34.10 -0.95
CA VAL A 19 24.96 -34.14 -0.23
C VAL A 19 24.57 -32.76 0.29
N LYS A 20 25.53 -32.00 0.83
CA LYS A 20 25.30 -30.64 1.33
C LYS A 20 24.96 -29.64 0.21
N GLU A 21 25.64 -29.74 -0.94
CA GLU A 21 25.34 -28.91 -2.12
C GLU A 21 23.96 -29.26 -2.70
N GLU A 22 23.57 -30.54 -2.72
CA GLU A 22 22.26 -30.98 -3.19
C GLU A 22 21.14 -30.52 -2.24
N GLU A 23 21.33 -30.57 -0.91
CA GLU A 23 20.40 -30.04 0.08
C GLU A 23 20.19 -28.52 -0.09
N GLU A 24 21.28 -27.74 -0.22
CA GLU A 24 21.19 -26.29 -0.43
C GLU A 24 20.49 -25.95 -1.76
N ARG A 25 20.77 -26.72 -2.82
CA ARG A 25 20.11 -26.58 -4.12
C ARG A 25 18.63 -26.93 -4.07
N GLN A 26 18.25 -27.95 -3.30
CA GLN A 26 16.85 -28.33 -3.09
C GLN A 26 16.09 -27.22 -2.32
N LYS A 27 16.71 -26.66 -1.28
CA LYS A 27 16.18 -25.55 -0.48
C LYS A 27 16.01 -24.27 -1.31
N ALA A 28 16.94 -23.98 -2.23
CA ALA A 28 16.82 -22.87 -3.18
C ALA A 28 15.62 -23.04 -4.12
N ARG A 29 15.42 -24.25 -4.68
CA ARG A 29 14.26 -24.59 -5.53
C ARG A 29 12.93 -24.44 -4.78
N GLU A 30 12.84 -24.92 -3.54
CA GLU A 30 11.62 -24.77 -2.73
C GLU A 30 11.30 -23.30 -2.45
N ALA A 31 12.32 -22.47 -2.16
CA ALA A 31 12.14 -21.03 -1.97
C ALA A 31 11.65 -20.33 -3.25
N GLU A 32 12.19 -20.70 -4.41
CA GLU A 32 11.77 -20.20 -5.73
C GLU A 32 10.32 -20.62 -6.07
N GLU A 33 9.95 -21.88 -5.87
CA GLU A 33 8.58 -22.36 -6.11
C GLU A 33 7.58 -21.68 -5.15
N LYS A 34 7.96 -21.47 -3.89
CA LYS A 34 7.13 -20.75 -2.92
C LYS A 34 6.96 -19.27 -3.30
N ALA A 35 7.94 -18.65 -3.95
CA ALA A 35 7.82 -17.30 -4.49
C ALA A 35 6.91 -17.27 -5.74
N SER A 36 7.05 -18.22 -6.67
CA SER A 36 6.25 -18.28 -7.89
C SER A 36 4.77 -18.60 -7.60
N ARG A 37 4.48 -19.51 -6.64
CA ARG A 37 3.11 -19.76 -6.15
C ARG A 37 2.47 -18.49 -5.58
N LYS A 38 3.18 -17.74 -4.73
CA LYS A 38 2.69 -16.45 -4.17
C LYS A 38 2.43 -15.39 -5.25
N LEU A 39 3.22 -15.35 -6.30
CA LEU A 39 3.00 -14.45 -7.43
C LEU A 39 1.75 -14.86 -8.23
N LYS A 40 1.60 -16.16 -8.51
CA LYS A 40 0.42 -16.70 -9.22
C LYS A 40 -0.88 -16.48 -8.42
N GLU A 41 -0.88 -16.70 -7.11
CA GLU A 41 -2.05 -16.44 -6.26
C GLU A 41 -2.49 -14.97 -6.26
N ARG A 42 -1.55 -14.03 -6.42
CA ARG A 42 -1.87 -12.60 -6.60
C ARG A 42 -2.50 -12.33 -7.95
N GLN A 43 -1.93 -12.87 -9.03
CA GLN A 43 -2.50 -12.76 -10.38
C GLN A 43 -3.92 -13.33 -10.42
N ASP A 44 -4.13 -14.56 -9.93
CA ASP A 44 -5.44 -15.21 -9.85
C ASP A 44 -6.45 -14.39 -9.02
N PHE A 45 -6.00 -13.63 -8.02
CA PHE A 45 -6.85 -12.75 -7.22
C PHE A 45 -7.21 -11.46 -7.97
N GLU A 46 -6.24 -10.82 -8.61
CA GLU A 46 -6.44 -9.62 -9.44
C GLU A 46 -7.37 -9.92 -10.62
N ASP A 47 -7.20 -11.05 -11.30
CA ASP A 47 -8.05 -11.49 -12.41
C ASP A 47 -9.50 -11.74 -11.95
N ARG A 48 -9.71 -12.31 -10.75
CA ARG A 48 -11.05 -12.49 -10.16
C ARG A 48 -11.72 -11.18 -9.80
N ILE A 49 -10.98 -10.22 -9.24
CA ILE A 49 -11.51 -8.88 -8.93
C ILE A 49 -11.84 -8.14 -10.23
N SER A 50 -10.94 -8.18 -11.22
CA SER A 50 -11.14 -7.61 -12.55
C SER A 50 -12.42 -8.17 -13.21
N THR A 51 -12.59 -9.50 -13.17
CA THR A 51 -13.78 -10.19 -13.70
C THR A 51 -15.05 -9.77 -12.95
N MET A 52 -15.03 -9.76 -11.61
CA MET A 52 -16.20 -9.38 -10.81
C MET A 52 -16.61 -7.90 -11.01
N VAL A 53 -15.63 -7.00 -11.08
CA VAL A 53 -15.87 -5.57 -11.33
C VAL A 53 -16.36 -5.36 -12.76
N GLY A 54 -15.76 -6.00 -13.75
CA GLY A 54 -16.21 -5.98 -15.15
C GLY A 54 -17.66 -6.47 -15.30
N MET A 55 -18.01 -7.59 -14.68
CA MET A 55 -19.40 -8.08 -14.65
C MET A 55 -20.36 -7.09 -13.99
N LYS A 56 -19.98 -6.47 -12.86
CA LYS A 56 -20.83 -5.49 -12.17
C LYS A 56 -21.02 -4.20 -12.97
N ILE A 57 -19.97 -3.72 -13.65
CA ILE A 57 -20.03 -2.56 -14.54
C ILE A 57 -20.94 -2.87 -15.74
N ASN A 58 -20.75 -4.02 -16.41
CA ASN A 58 -21.58 -4.42 -17.53
C ASN A 58 -23.06 -4.55 -17.12
N ASN A 59 -23.35 -5.24 -16.01
CA ASN A 59 -24.72 -5.35 -15.48
C ASN A 59 -25.35 -3.98 -15.15
N ALA A 60 -24.56 -3.03 -14.63
CA ALA A 60 -25.03 -1.67 -14.39
C ALA A 60 -25.29 -0.91 -15.70
N CYS A 61 -24.39 -1.03 -16.69
CA CYS A 61 -24.60 -0.48 -18.03
C CYS A 61 -25.86 -1.04 -18.70
N ASP A 62 -26.12 -2.35 -18.60
CA ASP A 62 -27.32 -2.97 -19.15
C ASP A 62 -28.60 -2.48 -18.47
N LEU A 63 -28.58 -2.26 -17.15
CA LEU A 63 -29.66 -1.63 -16.40
C LEU A 63 -29.90 -0.18 -16.86
N PHE A 64 -28.86 0.64 -17.00
CA PHE A 64 -28.98 2.03 -17.44
C PHE A 64 -29.41 2.18 -18.92
N LEU A 65 -28.98 1.26 -19.78
CA LEU A 65 -29.31 1.25 -21.21
C LEU A 65 -30.67 0.57 -21.52
N GLY A 66 -31.41 0.13 -20.50
CA GLY A 66 -32.67 -0.61 -20.68
C GLY A 66 -32.50 -1.95 -21.39
N ARG A 67 -31.27 -2.49 -21.45
CA ARG A 67 -30.92 -3.80 -22.04
C ARG A 67 -31.05 -4.96 -21.05
N SER A 68 -31.64 -4.72 -19.87
CA SER A 68 -32.14 -5.77 -18.97
C SER A 68 -33.37 -6.49 -19.59
N GLU A 69 -33.17 -7.09 -20.76
CA GLU A 69 -34.19 -7.71 -21.60
C GLU A 69 -34.38 -9.18 -21.15
N GLY A 70 -35.56 -9.52 -20.63
CA GLY A 70 -36.10 -10.86 -20.88
C GLY A 70 -36.09 -11.93 -19.77
N ALA A 71 -35.90 -11.61 -18.49
CA ALA A 71 -36.33 -12.53 -17.41
C ALA A 71 -37.87 -12.49 -17.22
N ARG A 72 -38.63 -12.64 -18.32
CA ARG A 72 -40.09 -12.79 -18.31
C ARG A 72 -40.47 -14.26 -18.15
N THR A 73 -40.42 -14.76 -16.91
CA THR A 73 -41.00 -16.06 -16.54
C THR A 73 -42.13 -15.87 -15.54
N GLY A 74 -43.36 -16.19 -15.97
CA GLY A 74 -44.51 -16.38 -15.06
C GLY A 74 -45.25 -15.11 -14.62
N GLY A 75 -46.05 -14.53 -15.53
CA GLY A 75 -46.99 -13.45 -15.20
C GLY A 75 -48.14 -13.41 -16.20
N ILE A 76 -49.14 -14.26 -16.01
CA ILE A 76 -50.37 -14.26 -16.80
C ILE A 76 -51.17 -13.00 -16.47
N GLY A 77 -51.44 -12.18 -17.48
CA GLY A 77 -52.13 -10.91 -17.33
C GLY A 77 -52.39 -10.27 -18.70
N GLU A 78 -53.50 -10.66 -19.33
CA GLU A 78 -54.00 -9.99 -20.53
C GLU A 78 -54.33 -8.53 -20.23
N GLY A 79 -54.06 -7.62 -21.18
CA GLY A 79 -54.59 -6.26 -21.07
C GLY A 79 -53.75 -5.17 -21.71
N ALA A 80 -54.04 -4.90 -22.99
CA ALA A 80 -53.95 -3.58 -23.63
C ALA A 80 -52.59 -2.84 -23.74
N ARG A 81 -52.16 -2.68 -25.01
CA ARG A 81 -51.62 -1.43 -25.63
C ARG A 81 -50.33 -0.86 -24.98
N THR A 82 -49.20 -0.81 -25.69
CA THR A 82 -49.02 0.12 -26.84
C THR A 82 -47.96 -0.33 -27.85
N PHE A 83 -48.24 -0.11 -29.14
CA PHE A 83 -47.28 -0.19 -30.23
C PHE A 83 -46.51 1.14 -30.36
N SER A 84 -45.20 1.20 -30.05
CA SER A 84 -44.36 2.36 -30.46
C SER A 84 -42.84 2.17 -30.56
N ASN A 85 -42.24 1.09 -30.05
CA ASN A 85 -40.77 1.02 -29.85
C ASN A 85 -39.99 0.18 -30.88
N ARG A 86 -40.42 0.14 -32.15
CA ARG A 86 -39.73 -0.66 -33.20
C ARG A 86 -38.82 0.15 -34.16
N ALA A 87 -38.75 1.47 -34.02
CA ALA A 87 -38.07 2.34 -35.00
C ALA A 87 -36.66 2.84 -34.59
N ILE A 88 -36.23 2.69 -33.33
CA ILE A 88 -34.99 3.31 -32.80
C ILE A 88 -33.91 2.26 -32.45
N ARG A 89 -33.67 1.26 -33.32
CA ARG A 89 -32.49 0.38 -33.24
C ARG A 89 -31.35 0.66 -34.25
N PRO A 90 -31.55 1.13 -35.51
CA PRO A 90 -30.45 1.19 -36.47
C PRO A 90 -29.38 2.27 -36.18
N SER A 91 -29.66 3.29 -35.35
CA SER A 91 -28.66 4.32 -35.02
C SER A 91 -27.51 3.79 -34.15
N LEU A 92 -27.81 2.85 -33.23
CA LEU A 92 -26.83 2.39 -32.24
C LEU A 92 -25.72 1.53 -32.86
N ASP A 93 -26.01 0.79 -33.92
CA ASP A 93 -25.01 -0.01 -34.62
C ASP A 93 -24.06 0.88 -35.45
N VAL A 94 -24.56 1.98 -36.04
CA VAL A 94 -23.71 2.96 -36.74
C VAL A 94 -22.75 3.68 -35.79
N ASP A 95 -23.24 4.09 -34.61
CA ASP A 95 -22.38 4.71 -33.59
C ASP A 95 -21.38 3.70 -33.01
N LYS A 96 -21.78 2.43 -32.82
CA LYS A 96 -20.88 1.35 -32.42
C LYS A 96 -19.76 1.12 -33.44
N ASP A 97 -20.08 0.97 -34.72
CA ASP A 97 -19.09 0.82 -35.80
C ASP A 97 -18.13 2.02 -35.87
N ARG A 98 -18.62 3.23 -35.57
CA ARG A 98 -17.80 4.45 -35.51
C ARG A 98 -16.83 4.43 -34.33
N LEU A 99 -17.31 4.00 -33.16
CA LEU A 99 -16.51 3.82 -31.94
C LEU A 99 -15.44 2.73 -32.12
N GLU A 100 -15.78 1.59 -32.71
CA GLU A 100 -14.83 0.51 -32.99
C GLU A 100 -13.72 0.97 -33.94
N LYS A 101 -14.05 1.76 -34.99
CA LYS A 101 -13.06 2.38 -35.88
C LYS A 101 -12.16 3.39 -35.16
N GLN A 102 -12.67 4.16 -34.20
CA GLN A 102 -11.85 5.07 -33.38
C GLN A 102 -10.91 4.31 -32.43
N ILE A 103 -11.39 3.25 -31.78
CA ILE A 103 -10.57 2.38 -30.91
C ILE A 103 -9.44 1.73 -31.72
N GLU A 104 -9.75 1.26 -32.93
CA GLU A 104 -8.77 0.64 -33.82
C GLU A 104 -7.72 1.64 -34.35
N LEU A 105 -8.11 2.89 -34.64
CA LEU A 105 -7.16 3.96 -34.95
C LEU A 105 -6.24 4.27 -33.76
N LEU A 106 -6.80 4.45 -32.56
CA LEU A 106 -6.04 4.74 -31.33
C LEU A 106 -5.03 3.62 -31.01
N ARG A 107 -5.38 2.35 -31.25
CA ARG A 107 -4.45 1.22 -31.10
C ARG A 107 -3.26 1.30 -32.04
N ARG A 108 -3.48 1.72 -33.30
CA ARG A 108 -2.41 1.89 -34.30
C ARG A 108 -1.52 3.08 -33.97
N GLU A 109 -2.11 4.20 -33.55
CA GLU A 109 -1.37 5.38 -33.09
C GLU A 109 -0.51 5.05 -31.86
N TYR A 110 -1.05 4.32 -30.89
CA TYR A 110 -0.32 3.88 -29.71
C TYR A 110 0.89 3.00 -30.07
N GLU A 111 0.72 1.98 -30.92
CA GLU A 111 1.84 1.14 -31.37
C GLU A 111 2.85 1.93 -32.25
N LEU A 112 2.42 2.94 -33.00
CA LEU A 112 3.33 3.83 -33.74
C LEU A 112 4.18 4.69 -32.79
N ILE A 113 3.55 5.36 -31.82
CA ILE A 113 4.23 6.18 -30.80
C ILE A 113 5.22 5.33 -29.99
N LYS A 114 4.81 4.11 -29.60
CA LYS A 114 5.64 3.14 -28.90
C LYS A 114 6.88 2.74 -29.70
N LYS A 115 6.74 2.47 -31.02
CA LYS A 115 7.88 2.22 -31.92
C LYS A 115 8.80 3.42 -32.04
N GLN A 116 8.25 4.63 -32.20
CA GLN A 116 9.03 5.88 -32.24
C GLN A 116 9.80 6.13 -30.94
N MET A 117 9.19 5.86 -29.78
CA MET A 117 9.88 5.93 -28.49
C MET A 117 11.01 4.91 -28.38
N GLU A 118 10.80 3.67 -28.85
CA GLU A 118 11.84 2.64 -28.85
C GLU A 118 13.00 3.01 -29.80
N GLU A 119 12.70 3.54 -30.98
CA GLU A 119 13.70 4.04 -31.94
C GLU A 119 14.48 5.24 -31.40
N LEU A 120 13.82 6.17 -30.71
CA LEU A 120 14.44 7.30 -30.04
C LEU A 120 15.35 6.82 -28.88
N PHE A 121 14.95 5.77 -28.16
CA PHE A 121 15.75 5.15 -27.11
C PHE A 121 16.98 4.41 -27.69
N ARG A 122 16.81 3.68 -28.79
CA ARG A 122 17.91 2.99 -29.51
C ARG A 122 18.91 4.00 -30.10
N SER A 123 18.43 5.05 -30.75
CA SER A 123 19.30 6.09 -31.32
C SER A 123 20.02 6.89 -30.24
N SER A 124 19.33 7.30 -29.16
CA SER A 124 19.94 7.96 -28.00
C SER A 124 21.11 7.16 -27.41
N ARG A 125 20.95 5.83 -27.27
CA ARG A 125 21.98 4.94 -26.74
C ARG A 125 23.24 4.90 -27.61
N ASN A 126 23.12 5.12 -28.92
CA ASN A 126 24.22 5.07 -29.88
C ASN A 126 25.02 6.39 -29.96
N VAL A 127 24.49 7.52 -29.47
CA VAL A 127 25.22 8.81 -29.46
C VAL A 127 26.31 8.85 -28.37
N GLY A 128 26.30 7.91 -27.42
CA GLY A 128 27.27 7.84 -26.31
C GLY A 128 28.66 7.27 -26.64
N MET A 129 28.89 6.72 -27.84
CA MET A 129 30.16 6.06 -28.18
C MET A 129 31.12 6.98 -28.94
N LYS A 130 32.03 7.62 -28.18
CA LYS A 130 33.37 8.07 -28.58
C LYS A 130 33.49 8.68 -29.99
N ARG A 131 33.27 10.00 -30.11
CA ARG A 131 34.01 10.77 -31.12
C ARG A 131 35.45 10.92 -30.66
N SER A 132 36.35 10.12 -31.24
CA SER A 132 37.78 10.42 -31.21
C SER A 132 37.99 11.80 -31.83
N GLY A 133 38.50 12.74 -31.04
CA GLY A 133 38.84 14.08 -31.51
C GLY A 133 40.11 14.05 -32.33
N THR A 134 40.01 13.77 -33.63
CA THR A 134 41.10 13.99 -34.59
C THR A 134 40.86 15.34 -35.27
N GLY A 135 41.84 16.23 -35.20
CA GLY A 135 41.67 17.65 -35.48
C GLY A 135 41.22 17.97 -36.91
N VAL A 136 40.27 18.90 -37.04
CA VAL A 136 40.00 19.62 -38.28
C VAL A 136 40.62 21.00 -38.15
N CYS A 137 41.69 21.25 -38.92
CA CYS A 137 42.46 22.49 -38.85
C CYS A 137 41.69 23.71 -39.38
N ILE A 138 42.11 24.87 -38.87
CA ILE A 138 41.47 26.16 -39.08
C ILE A 138 42.01 26.80 -40.38
N THR A 139 41.20 26.87 -41.43
CA THR A 139 41.43 27.79 -42.57
C THR A 139 40.10 28.31 -43.15
N SER A 140 39.80 29.57 -42.88
CA SER A 140 38.84 30.44 -43.61
C SER A 140 39.55 31.14 -44.79
N PRO A 141 38.95 32.03 -45.63
CA PRO A 141 37.59 32.62 -45.69
C PRO A 141 36.91 32.28 -47.08
N PRO A 142 35.97 33.04 -47.72
CA PRO A 142 35.26 34.27 -47.32
C PRO A 142 33.73 34.37 -47.57
N GLU A 143 33.20 35.45 -47.02
CA GLU A 143 32.06 36.33 -47.34
C GLU A 143 31.12 36.07 -48.54
N ALA A 144 29.81 35.97 -48.25
CA ALA A 144 28.69 36.17 -49.19
C ALA A 144 27.41 36.67 -48.46
N PRO A 145 26.46 37.38 -49.13
CA PRO A 145 25.53 38.30 -48.47
C PRO A 145 24.30 37.68 -47.75
N PRO A 146 23.56 38.46 -46.94
CA PRO A 146 22.61 37.92 -45.96
C PRO A 146 21.27 37.49 -46.57
N ARG A 147 20.92 36.21 -46.42
CA ARG A 147 19.54 35.71 -46.54
C ARG A 147 19.22 34.85 -45.33
N GLY A 148 18.05 35.08 -44.74
CA GLY A 148 17.72 34.66 -43.38
C GLY A 148 17.90 33.17 -43.13
N ARG A 149 18.90 32.80 -42.32
CA ARG A 149 18.98 31.45 -41.76
C ARG A 149 17.89 31.30 -40.69
N PRO A 150 17.18 30.16 -40.63
CA PRO A 150 16.40 29.84 -39.43
C PRO A 150 17.35 29.89 -38.23
N ARG A 151 16.87 30.38 -37.08
CA ARG A 151 17.59 30.25 -35.82
C ARG A 151 17.67 28.75 -35.50
N ALA A 152 18.75 28.11 -35.95
CA ALA A 152 19.16 26.83 -35.43
C ALA A 152 19.28 27.02 -33.93
N VAL A 153 18.37 26.39 -33.18
CA VAL A 153 18.46 26.31 -31.72
C VAL A 153 19.69 25.46 -31.47
N GLY A 154 20.83 26.15 -31.37
CA GLY A 154 22.10 25.53 -31.13
C GLY A 154 21.98 24.69 -29.87
N ILE A 155 22.47 23.45 -29.94
CA ILE A 155 22.58 22.58 -28.79
C ILE A 155 23.60 23.25 -27.86
N SER A 156 23.10 24.13 -26.98
CA SER A 156 23.89 24.80 -25.98
C SER A 156 24.50 23.72 -25.11
N THR A 157 25.83 23.61 -25.13
CA THR A 157 26.55 22.68 -24.25
C THR A 157 26.08 22.94 -22.83
N PRO A 158 25.56 21.93 -22.09
CA PRO A 158 24.93 22.14 -20.80
C PRO A 158 25.85 22.95 -19.88
N THR A 159 25.31 24.00 -19.26
CA THR A 159 26.13 24.84 -18.38
C THR A 159 26.42 24.10 -17.08
N GLN A 160 27.46 24.51 -16.34
CA GLN A 160 27.78 23.91 -15.03
C GLN A 160 26.56 23.88 -14.10
N ASN A 161 25.76 24.96 -14.11
CA ASN A 161 24.52 25.09 -13.35
C ASN A 161 23.46 24.04 -13.75
N ASP A 162 23.46 23.58 -15.00
CA ASP A 162 22.54 22.53 -15.47
C ASP A 162 22.99 21.13 -15.02
N PHE A 163 24.31 20.89 -14.92
CA PHE A 163 24.84 19.69 -14.27
C PHE A 163 24.51 19.66 -12.76
N ASP A 164 24.65 20.78 -12.06
CA ASP A 164 24.30 20.87 -10.63
C ASP A 164 22.81 20.65 -10.38
N LYS A 165 21.93 21.22 -11.23
CA LYS A 165 20.48 20.95 -11.21
C LYS A 165 20.19 19.47 -11.48
N LEU A 166 20.84 18.86 -12.47
CA LEU A 166 20.64 17.46 -12.83
C LEU A 166 21.08 16.52 -11.69
N LEU A 167 22.22 16.79 -11.07
CA LEU A 167 22.72 16.04 -9.92
C LEU A 167 21.79 16.16 -8.71
N LYS A 168 21.27 17.37 -8.45
CA LYS A 168 20.26 17.60 -7.41
C LYS A 168 18.96 16.85 -7.70
N ALA A 169 18.45 16.90 -8.93
CA ALA A 169 17.25 16.18 -9.34
C ALA A 169 17.43 14.65 -9.25
N TYR A 170 18.57 14.13 -9.66
CA TYR A 170 18.94 12.71 -9.52
C TYR A 170 18.94 12.27 -8.05
N ASN A 171 19.57 13.06 -7.16
CA ASN A 171 19.59 12.76 -5.73
C ASN A 171 18.18 12.82 -5.10
N THR A 172 17.35 13.79 -5.48
CA THR A 172 15.94 13.87 -5.04
C THR A 172 15.13 12.65 -5.51
N MET A 173 15.30 12.22 -6.76
CA MET A 173 14.66 11.02 -7.30
C MET A 173 15.13 9.74 -6.58
N LYS A 174 16.44 9.63 -6.31
CA LYS A 174 17.04 8.50 -5.58
C LYS A 174 16.49 8.38 -4.16
N GLU A 175 16.36 9.49 -3.44
CA GLU A 175 15.79 9.51 -2.09
C GLU A 175 14.27 9.25 -2.12
N GLY A 176 13.53 9.81 -3.08
CA GLY A 176 12.11 9.52 -3.28
C GLY A 176 11.85 8.04 -3.52
N LYS A 177 12.69 7.37 -4.32
CA LYS A 177 12.63 5.91 -4.50
C LYS A 177 12.88 5.17 -3.19
N ARG A 178 13.91 5.56 -2.42
CA ARG A 178 14.25 4.93 -1.12
C ARG A 178 13.08 5.02 -0.12
N ILE A 179 12.37 6.14 -0.10
CA ILE A 179 11.17 6.33 0.73
C ILE A 179 10.03 5.41 0.27
N ALA A 180 9.74 5.36 -1.03
CA ALA A 180 8.71 4.47 -1.58
C ALA A 180 9.00 2.97 -1.32
N ASP A 181 10.27 2.55 -1.45
CA ASP A 181 10.68 1.17 -1.15
C ASP A 181 10.45 0.82 0.34
N LEU A 182 10.71 1.76 1.27
CA LEU A 182 10.42 1.60 2.71
C LEU A 182 8.91 1.55 3.00
N GLU A 183 8.10 2.36 2.33
CA GLU A 183 6.63 2.33 2.47
C GLU A 183 6.05 0.99 1.98
N VAL A 184 6.52 0.49 0.84
CA VAL A 184 6.16 -0.83 0.31
C VAL A 184 6.56 -1.95 1.28
N GLN A 185 7.73 -1.85 1.93
CA GLN A 185 8.13 -2.80 2.96
C GLN A 185 7.20 -2.75 4.19
N ALA A 186 6.90 -1.56 4.71
CA ALA A 186 5.99 -1.39 5.85
C ALA A 186 4.58 -1.92 5.56
N ILE A 187 4.09 -1.78 4.31
CA ILE A 187 2.81 -2.35 3.87
C ILE A 187 2.89 -3.88 3.82
N LYS A 188 3.98 -4.47 3.29
CA LYS A 188 4.20 -5.93 3.28
C LYS A 188 4.20 -6.50 4.70
N GLU A 189 4.92 -5.89 5.63
CA GLU A 189 4.99 -6.32 7.04
C GLU A 189 3.62 -6.22 7.73
N ARG A 190 2.85 -5.14 7.49
CA ARG A 190 1.47 -5.01 7.99
C ARG A 190 0.54 -6.08 7.43
N PHE A 191 0.64 -6.38 6.13
CA PHE A 191 -0.14 -7.44 5.49
C PHE A 191 0.23 -8.82 6.04
N GLU A 192 1.51 -9.14 6.15
CA GLU A 192 1.98 -10.42 6.72
C GLU A 192 1.55 -10.57 8.19
N LYS A 193 1.62 -9.51 8.99
CA LYS A 193 1.09 -9.49 10.37
C LYS A 193 -0.42 -9.70 10.42
N ALA A 194 -1.18 -9.17 9.45
CA ALA A 194 -2.62 -9.40 9.35
C ALA A 194 -2.94 -10.85 8.93
N VAL A 195 -2.21 -11.42 7.98
CA VAL A 195 -2.31 -12.83 7.57
C VAL A 195 -1.95 -13.75 8.74
N ALA A 196 -0.86 -13.49 9.46
CA ALA A 196 -0.47 -14.27 10.63
C ALA A 196 -1.53 -14.22 11.75
N ARG A 197 -2.20 -13.07 11.95
CA ARG A 197 -3.35 -12.95 12.85
C ARG A 197 -4.54 -13.79 12.37
N LEU A 198 -4.86 -13.76 11.07
CA LEU A 198 -5.97 -14.54 10.49
C LEU A 198 -5.73 -16.06 10.59
N VAL A 199 -4.49 -16.51 10.35
CA VAL A 199 -4.07 -17.91 10.51
C VAL A 199 -4.15 -18.34 11.98
N ARG A 200 -3.63 -17.54 12.92
CA ARG A 200 -3.73 -17.85 14.37
C ARG A 200 -5.17 -17.84 14.89
N GLN A 201 -6.09 -17.13 14.25
CA GLN A 201 -7.52 -17.14 14.56
C GLN A 201 -8.27 -18.39 14.03
N GLY A 202 -7.59 -19.34 13.39
CA GLY A 202 -8.22 -20.56 12.85
C GLY A 202 -9.23 -20.31 11.71
N ARG A 203 -9.29 -19.08 11.19
CA ARG A 203 -10.24 -18.62 10.17
C ARG A 203 -9.67 -18.71 8.74
N THR A 204 -8.75 -19.65 8.51
CA THR A 204 -8.34 -20.06 7.16
C THR A 204 -9.50 -20.80 6.48
N PRO A 205 -10.13 -20.27 5.40
CA PRO A 205 -11.36 -20.84 4.83
C PRO A 205 -11.22 -22.21 4.13
N ARG A 206 -10.07 -22.88 4.26
CA ARG A 206 -9.73 -24.10 3.52
C ARG A 206 -9.13 -25.25 4.35
N SER A 207 -8.59 -25.01 5.55
CA SER A 207 -7.98 -26.08 6.36
C SER A 207 -8.99 -26.96 7.08
N ASN A 208 -10.17 -26.41 7.41
CA ASN A 208 -11.12 -27.10 8.27
C ASN A 208 -12.12 -27.97 7.50
N LEU A 209 -12.11 -27.95 6.16
CA LEU A 209 -12.95 -28.85 5.37
C LEU A 209 -12.38 -30.27 5.38
N SER A 210 -11.13 -30.48 4.93
CA SER A 210 -10.51 -31.81 4.95
C SER A 210 -10.39 -32.38 6.37
N LYS A 211 -10.18 -31.54 7.39
CA LYS A 211 -10.16 -32.02 8.78
C LYS A 211 -11.54 -32.53 9.21
N ARG A 212 -12.61 -31.76 9.01
CA ARG A 212 -14.01 -32.19 9.30
C ARG A 212 -14.48 -33.36 8.43
N LEU A 213 -13.98 -33.49 7.21
CA LEU A 213 -14.38 -34.55 6.28
C LEU A 213 -13.73 -35.89 6.66
N ASN A 214 -12.51 -35.86 7.20
CA ASN A 214 -11.86 -37.04 7.79
C ASN A 214 -12.47 -37.37 9.18
N GLU A 215 -12.71 -36.36 10.02
CA GLU A 215 -13.32 -36.49 11.36
C GLU A 215 -14.72 -37.14 11.25
N ALA A 216 -15.55 -36.73 10.29
CA ALA A 216 -16.85 -37.34 9.99
C ALA A 216 -16.78 -38.76 9.35
N THR A 217 -15.58 -39.32 9.14
CA THR A 217 -15.38 -40.72 8.71
C THR A 217 -14.67 -41.60 9.75
N ASP A 218 -14.18 -41.02 10.85
CA ASP A 218 -13.51 -41.73 11.96
C ASP A 218 -14.45 -41.96 13.17
N ASP A 219 -15.70 -41.49 13.12
CA ASP A 219 -16.73 -41.71 14.16
C ASP A 219 -17.37 -43.11 14.10
N ASN A 220 -16.57 -44.16 13.89
CA ASN A 220 -16.92 -45.54 14.25
C ASN A 220 -15.81 -46.11 15.13
N ASP A 221 -16.22 -46.74 16.23
CA ASP A 221 -15.38 -47.42 17.20
C ASP A 221 -14.40 -46.52 18.00
N LEU A 222 -14.93 -45.91 19.07
CA LEU A 222 -14.38 -46.17 20.41
C LEU A 222 -15.38 -45.79 21.51
N GLU A 223 -15.80 -46.80 22.27
CA GLU A 223 -16.62 -46.63 23.46
C GLU A 223 -15.88 -45.86 24.57
N ASN A 224 -16.67 -45.21 25.44
CA ASN A 224 -16.39 -45.06 26.87
C ASN A 224 -15.17 -44.19 27.28
N MET A 225 -15.44 -42.94 27.67
CA MET A 225 -15.31 -42.49 29.07
C MET A 225 -15.96 -41.12 29.25
N GLY A 226 -16.77 -40.94 30.28
CA GLY A 226 -17.59 -39.74 30.44
C GLY A 226 -16.83 -38.51 30.94
N GLN A 227 -17.18 -37.34 30.41
CA GLN A 227 -17.06 -36.05 31.09
C GLN A 227 -18.40 -35.31 31.04
N PRO A 228 -18.82 -34.65 32.14
CA PRO A 228 -20.13 -34.01 32.22
C PRO A 228 -20.16 -32.69 31.44
N GLU A 229 -21.05 -32.67 30.46
CA GLU A 229 -21.98 -31.59 30.13
C GLU A 229 -21.93 -30.32 31.01
N GLU A 230 -21.54 -29.19 30.41
CA GLU A 230 -22.08 -27.88 30.77
C GLU A 230 -22.50 -27.16 29.47
N GLY A 231 -23.78 -26.79 29.39
CA GLY A 231 -24.52 -26.53 28.15
C GLY A 231 -23.98 -25.41 27.26
N LEU A 232 -23.98 -25.57 25.93
CA LEU A 232 -25.17 -25.48 25.05
C LEU A 232 -25.81 -24.08 25.02
N ASP A 233 -25.34 -23.27 24.06
CA ASP A 233 -26.21 -22.31 23.36
C ASP A 233 -25.74 -22.16 21.89
N ASP A 234 -25.52 -23.30 21.21
CA ASP A 234 -25.18 -23.36 19.78
C ASP A 234 -26.44 -23.37 18.91
N LEU A 235 -27.09 -22.20 18.82
CA LEU A 235 -28.26 -21.98 17.97
C LEU A 235 -27.89 -21.27 16.65
N THR A 236 -27.31 -22.02 15.72
CA THR A 236 -27.57 -21.89 14.27
C THR A 236 -27.50 -20.47 13.67
N ILE A 237 -26.45 -19.70 13.95
CA ILE A 237 -26.29 -18.37 13.34
C ILE A 237 -25.78 -18.50 11.89
N ARG A 238 -26.74 -18.63 10.97
CA ARG A 238 -26.65 -18.10 9.59
C ARG A 238 -25.92 -16.75 9.65
N PRO A 239 -24.88 -16.48 8.83
CA PRO A 239 -24.15 -15.21 8.86
C PRO A 239 -25.08 -14.07 8.45
N SER A 240 -25.75 -13.51 9.46
CA SER A 240 -26.50 -12.27 9.36
C SER A 240 -25.53 -11.16 8.97
N PRO A 241 -25.93 -10.19 8.13
CA PRO A 241 -25.10 -9.01 7.85
C PRO A 241 -24.56 -8.43 9.16
N PRO A 242 -23.27 -8.05 9.23
CA PRO A 242 -22.58 -7.79 10.50
C PRO A 242 -23.40 -6.94 11.47
N LYS A 243 -24.01 -7.59 12.46
CA LYS A 243 -24.75 -6.90 13.53
C LYS A 243 -23.74 -6.01 14.23
N ARG A 244 -23.95 -4.70 14.08
CA ARG A 244 -23.07 -3.60 14.53
C ARG A 244 -22.50 -3.96 15.90
N THR A 245 -21.19 -4.21 15.97
CA THR A 245 -20.51 -4.48 17.23
C THR A 245 -20.83 -3.34 18.19
N SER A 246 -21.17 -3.69 19.44
CA SER A 246 -21.83 -2.74 20.34
C SER A 246 -21.02 -1.45 20.46
N GLY A 247 -21.67 -0.29 20.31
CA GLY A 247 -20.99 1.00 20.17
C GLY A 247 -20.02 1.32 21.31
N ARG A 248 -20.23 0.73 22.50
CA ARG A 248 -19.34 0.83 23.66
C ARG A 248 -17.93 0.27 23.40
N LEU A 249 -17.78 -0.81 22.63
CA LEU A 249 -16.46 -1.37 22.29
C LEU A 249 -15.75 -0.54 21.21
N ALA A 250 -16.50 -0.04 20.22
CA ALA A 250 -15.96 0.81 19.17
C ALA A 250 -15.38 2.13 19.72
N VAL A 251 -16.04 2.74 20.72
CA VAL A 251 -15.54 3.97 21.38
C VAL A 251 -14.25 3.70 22.14
N LYS A 252 -14.13 2.61 22.90
CA LYS A 252 -12.89 2.26 23.62
C LYS A 252 -11.72 2.05 22.65
N ALA A 253 -11.94 1.34 21.54
CA ALA A 253 -10.93 1.15 20.50
C ALA A 253 -10.51 2.48 19.85
N ALA A 254 -11.47 3.34 19.49
CA ALA A 254 -11.18 4.65 18.89
C ALA A 254 -10.40 5.59 19.83
N LEU A 255 -10.67 5.54 21.14
CA LEU A 255 -9.89 6.31 22.14
C LEU A 255 -8.45 5.80 22.26
N ALA A 256 -8.24 4.48 22.20
CA ALA A 256 -6.91 3.89 22.17
C ALA A 256 -6.13 4.28 20.90
N GLU A 257 -6.75 4.15 19.71
CA GLU A 257 -6.18 4.61 18.43
C GLU A 257 -5.79 6.10 18.47
N ARG A 258 -6.66 6.96 19.03
CA ARG A 258 -6.36 8.40 19.19
C ARG A 258 -5.18 8.65 20.12
N ALA A 259 -5.08 7.91 21.23
CA ALA A 259 -3.97 8.04 22.17
C ALA A 259 -2.62 7.59 21.58
N GLU A 260 -2.61 6.49 20.82
CA GLU A 260 -1.42 6.04 20.08
C GLU A 260 -0.99 7.07 19.03
N PHE A 261 -1.94 7.58 18.24
CA PHE A 261 -1.68 8.61 17.22
C PHE A 261 -1.07 9.90 17.80
N VAL A 262 -1.57 10.36 18.96
CA VAL A 262 -1.00 11.52 19.67
C VAL A 262 0.43 11.22 20.13
N LYS A 263 0.71 10.04 20.69
CA LYS A 263 2.07 9.63 21.11
C LYS A 263 3.04 9.58 19.94
N GLU A 264 2.65 8.98 18.81
CA GLU A 264 3.47 8.91 17.60
C GLU A 264 3.72 10.29 16.99
N THR A 265 2.68 11.13 16.88
CA THR A 265 2.80 12.50 16.39
C THR A 265 3.74 13.33 17.27
N ARG A 266 3.65 13.24 18.60
CA ARG A 266 4.60 13.89 19.52
C ARG A 266 6.03 13.39 19.32
N LYS A 267 6.23 12.08 19.13
CA LYS A 267 7.55 11.48 18.86
C LYS A 267 8.17 11.99 17.55
N TYR A 268 7.37 12.21 16.52
CA TYR A 268 7.82 12.85 15.28
C TYR A 268 8.18 14.33 15.51
N LEU A 269 7.30 15.11 16.14
CA LEU A 269 7.51 16.54 16.33
C LEU A 269 8.70 16.85 17.26
N LYS A 270 8.97 16.01 18.28
CA LYS A 270 10.17 16.12 19.14
C LYS A 270 11.50 16.01 18.38
N ARG A 271 11.52 15.48 17.15
CA ARG A 271 12.73 15.40 16.30
C ARG A 271 12.95 16.66 15.45
N LEU A 272 11.98 17.56 15.40
CA LEU A 272 12.08 18.80 14.62
C LEU A 272 12.78 19.88 15.44
N LYS A 273 13.74 20.58 14.81
CA LYS A 273 14.33 21.80 15.37
C LYS A 273 13.28 22.92 15.46
N LYS A 274 13.53 23.93 16.30
CA LYS A 274 12.66 25.11 16.53
C LYS A 274 12.04 25.67 15.24
N ASN A 275 12.85 25.93 14.22
CA ASN A 275 12.39 26.49 12.93
C ASN A 275 11.36 25.57 12.22
N GLY A 276 11.54 24.25 12.30
CA GLY A 276 10.60 23.28 11.73
C GLY A 276 9.26 23.27 12.46
N LEU A 277 9.27 23.35 13.79
CA LEU A 277 8.05 23.50 14.58
C LEU A 277 7.33 24.82 14.30
N GLN A 278 8.07 25.92 14.16
CA GLN A 278 7.50 27.24 13.85
C GLN A 278 6.83 27.28 12.47
N ILE A 279 7.42 26.64 11.45
CA ILE A 279 6.80 26.48 10.12
C ILE A 279 5.48 25.69 10.23
N LEU A 280 5.44 24.62 11.03
CA LEU A 280 4.20 23.85 11.24
C LEU A 280 3.14 24.66 12.00
N CYS A 281 3.53 25.44 13.02
CA CYS A 281 2.62 26.31 13.75
C CYS A 281 1.98 27.34 12.82
N ASN A 282 2.80 28.05 12.03
CA ASN A 282 2.31 29.03 11.04
C ASN A 282 1.37 28.40 10.00
N LYS A 283 1.65 27.16 9.56
CA LYS A 283 0.80 26.42 8.61
C LYS A 283 -0.53 25.98 9.21
N GLU A 284 -0.55 25.63 10.49
CA GLU A 284 -1.73 25.11 11.21
C GLU A 284 -2.52 26.20 11.95
N GLY A 285 -2.10 27.48 11.85
CA GLY A 285 -2.76 28.61 12.52
C GLY A 285 -2.52 28.65 14.03
N ILE A 286 -1.48 27.97 14.52
CA ILE A 286 -1.11 27.87 15.94
C ILE A 286 -0.07 28.95 16.26
N THR A 287 -0.21 29.62 17.41
CA THR A 287 0.77 30.60 17.88
C THR A 287 1.97 29.89 18.52
N PHE A 288 3.18 30.13 18.01
CA PHE A 288 4.38 29.52 18.59
C PHE A 288 4.80 30.24 19.89
N VAL A 289 4.57 29.59 21.04
CA VAL A 289 5.00 30.09 22.36
C VAL A 289 6.26 29.35 22.83
N THR A 290 6.16 28.04 23.11
CA THR A 290 7.31 27.17 23.43
C THR A 290 7.31 25.92 22.54
N CYS A 291 8.45 25.25 22.41
CA CYS A 291 8.55 24.01 21.65
C CYS A 291 7.59 22.94 22.16
N GLU A 292 7.47 22.76 23.48
CA GLU A 292 6.60 21.75 24.07
C GLU A 292 5.11 22.08 23.93
N GLN A 293 4.74 23.35 24.08
CA GLN A 293 3.37 23.81 23.83
C GLN A 293 2.99 23.60 22.35
N ALA A 294 3.85 24.00 21.42
CA ALA A 294 3.67 23.78 19.99
C ALA A 294 3.51 22.28 19.65
N ILE A 295 4.37 21.42 20.20
CA ILE A 295 4.27 19.96 20.02
C ILE A 295 2.92 19.43 20.54
N ASN A 296 2.49 19.90 21.71
CA ASN A 296 1.23 19.50 22.32
C ASN A 296 0.01 19.96 21.50
N GLU A 297 -0.03 21.21 21.07
CA GLU A 297 -1.13 21.80 20.30
C GLU A 297 -1.24 21.20 18.90
N ILE A 298 -0.13 21.08 18.15
CA ILE A 298 -0.10 20.38 16.85
C ILE A 298 -0.57 18.93 17.01
N SER A 299 -0.10 18.21 18.04
CA SER A 299 -0.51 16.81 18.26
C SER A 299 -1.99 16.67 18.59
N LYS A 300 -2.58 17.62 19.32
CA LYS A 300 -4.02 17.67 19.60
C LYS A 300 -4.83 18.00 18.34
N LEU A 301 -4.43 19.03 17.59
CA LEU A 301 -5.12 19.50 16.38
C LEU A 301 -5.14 18.44 15.28
N ARG A 302 -4.00 17.77 15.04
CA ARG A 302 -3.94 16.66 14.07
C ARG A 302 -4.78 15.48 14.52
N ALA A 303 -4.88 15.20 15.83
CA ALA A 303 -5.72 14.14 16.35
C ALA A 303 -7.22 14.47 16.29
N SER A 304 -7.63 15.73 16.48
CA SER A 304 -9.03 16.12 16.19
C SER A 304 -9.34 16.00 14.70
N VAL A 305 -8.48 16.53 13.82
CA VAL A 305 -8.66 16.42 12.36
C VAL A 305 -8.68 14.96 11.88
N ALA A 306 -7.89 14.05 12.46
CA ALA A 306 -7.88 12.64 12.03
C ALA A 306 -9.07 11.81 12.55
N PHE A 307 -9.61 12.12 13.74
CA PHE A 307 -10.60 11.27 14.42
C PHE A 307 -12.00 11.88 14.57
N ASP A 308 -12.16 13.21 14.59
CA ASP A 308 -13.46 13.82 14.85
C ASP A 308 -14.41 13.74 13.63
N PHE A 309 -13.89 13.62 12.40
CA PHE A 309 -14.70 13.27 11.21
C PHE A 309 -15.31 11.86 11.25
N ARG A 310 -14.90 10.99 12.19
CA ARG A 310 -15.55 9.68 12.40
C ARG A 310 -16.76 9.75 13.34
N GLN A 311 -17.07 10.88 13.98
CA GLN A 311 -18.41 11.01 14.55
C GLN A 311 -19.40 11.05 13.38
N PRO A 312 -20.32 10.07 13.25
CA PRO A 312 -21.40 10.21 12.28
C PRO A 312 -22.13 11.52 12.63
N PRO A 313 -22.53 12.33 11.63
CA PRO A 313 -23.32 13.52 11.92
C PRO A 313 -24.50 13.10 12.79
N LYS A 314 -24.74 13.80 13.89
CA LYS A 314 -25.86 13.54 14.81
C LYS A 314 -27.16 13.93 14.11
N THR A 315 -27.58 13.13 13.13
CA THR A 315 -28.79 13.32 12.36
C THR A 315 -30.01 13.12 13.25
N GLY A 316 -30.57 14.23 13.75
CA GLY A 316 -31.97 14.30 14.18
C GLY A 316 -32.32 13.90 15.61
N ALA A 317 -31.36 13.78 16.54
CA ALA A 317 -31.64 13.48 17.96
C ALA A 317 -31.34 14.67 18.90
N ALA A 318 -31.88 15.84 18.57
CA ALA A 318 -31.80 17.05 19.41
C ALA A 318 -33.06 17.92 19.27
N ALA A 319 -34.18 17.44 19.83
CA ALA A 319 -35.39 18.23 19.99
C ALA A 319 -36.28 17.73 21.16
N ARG A 320 -35.70 17.41 22.33
CA ARG A 320 -36.32 17.47 23.67
C ARG A 320 -35.38 16.97 24.77
N ALA A 321 -35.47 17.64 25.93
CA ALA A 321 -34.99 17.24 27.26
C ALA A 321 -33.46 17.06 27.45
N HIS A 322 -32.87 17.52 28.55
CA HIS A 322 -33.30 18.58 29.48
C HIS A 322 -32.04 19.16 30.16
N HIS A 323 -32.16 20.35 30.73
CA HIS A 323 -31.16 20.90 31.64
C HIS A 323 -31.53 20.46 33.06
N GLU A 324 -30.62 19.73 33.73
CA GLU A 324 -30.59 19.32 35.15
C GLU A 324 -29.50 18.23 35.26
N SER A 325 -28.67 18.12 36.30
CA SER A 325 -28.32 19.01 37.42
C SER A 325 -26.89 18.65 37.84
N ASP A 326 -26.17 19.56 38.51
CA ASP A 326 -25.09 19.18 39.41
C ASP A 326 -25.61 18.19 40.46
N VAL A 327 -24.92 17.07 40.65
CA VAL A 327 -24.79 16.36 41.94
C VAL A 327 -23.41 15.67 41.95
N GLU A 328 -22.63 15.97 42.98
CA GLU A 328 -21.43 15.24 43.40
C GLU A 328 -21.61 13.70 43.42
N GLU A 329 -20.59 12.95 43.01
CA GLU A 329 -20.19 11.82 43.85
C GLU A 329 -18.67 11.74 43.92
N ALA A 330 -18.12 12.25 45.03
CA ALA A 330 -16.75 11.97 45.41
C ALA A 330 -16.63 10.47 45.75
N ARG A 331 -15.62 9.81 45.19
CA ARG A 331 -15.03 8.62 45.80
C ARG A 331 -13.56 8.50 45.42
N GLU A 332 -12.76 8.85 46.42
CA GLU A 332 -11.34 8.55 46.51
C GLU A 332 -11.13 7.03 46.45
N ALA A 333 -10.06 6.61 45.77
CA ALA A 333 -9.45 5.30 45.98
C ALA A 333 -8.00 5.39 45.49
N ASP A 334 -7.08 5.41 46.46
CA ASP A 334 -5.64 5.46 46.27
C ASP A 334 -5.10 4.47 45.24
N ASN A 335 -4.10 4.93 44.49
CA ASN A 335 -2.91 4.12 44.26
C ASN A 335 -1.74 5.03 43.85
N GLU A 336 -1.21 5.76 44.84
CA GLU A 336 0.19 6.18 44.80
C GLU A 336 1.09 4.93 44.92
N ALA A 337 1.51 4.41 43.78
CA ALA A 337 2.71 3.59 43.72
C ALA A 337 3.86 4.48 43.23
N GLN A 338 4.62 5.00 44.19
CA GLN A 338 5.97 5.51 43.91
C GLN A 338 6.77 4.41 43.23
N ASP A 339 7.40 4.71 42.09
CA ASP A 339 8.62 4.04 41.71
C ASP A 339 9.63 5.10 41.28
N VAL A 340 10.51 5.45 42.22
CA VAL A 340 11.44 6.58 42.14
C VAL A 340 12.79 6.03 41.69
N ASP A 341 12.86 5.60 40.43
CA ASP A 341 14.10 5.04 39.90
C ASP A 341 15.07 6.18 39.52
N ALA A 342 15.92 6.52 40.49
CA ALA A 342 16.89 7.58 40.42
C ALA A 342 17.96 7.28 39.36
N THR A 343 17.78 7.85 38.16
CA THR A 343 18.84 7.89 37.16
C THR A 343 19.78 9.06 37.43
N GLN A 344 21.06 8.73 37.56
CA GLN A 344 22.09 9.57 38.17
C GLN A 344 22.36 10.85 37.38
N HIS A 345 22.53 11.96 38.11
CA HIS A 345 23.16 13.17 37.61
C HIS A 345 24.63 12.85 37.28
N VAL A 346 24.98 12.80 35.99
CA VAL A 346 26.38 12.71 35.57
C VAL A 346 26.91 14.12 35.44
N ASP A 347 27.74 14.53 36.40
CA ASP A 347 28.60 15.70 36.23
C ASP A 347 29.58 15.42 35.10
N VAL A 348 29.27 15.94 33.91
CA VAL A 348 30.24 16.06 32.83
C VAL A 348 31.12 17.24 33.19
N ALA A 349 32.30 16.95 33.72
CA ALA A 349 33.31 17.97 33.96
C ALA A 349 33.67 18.68 32.63
N ASP A 350 33.81 20.00 32.70
CA ASP A 350 34.31 20.81 31.58
C ASP A 350 35.79 20.48 31.33
N ASP A 351 36.06 19.59 30.38
CA ASP A 351 37.37 19.48 29.75
C ASP A 351 37.57 20.70 28.82
N GLU A 352 37.89 21.86 29.41
CA GLU A 352 38.52 22.98 28.69
C GLU A 352 39.97 22.60 28.31
N GLU A 353 40.14 21.65 27.38
CA GLU A 353 41.46 21.36 26.83
C GLU A 353 41.86 22.39 25.77
N GLN A 354 42.69 23.30 26.24
CA GLN A 354 43.56 24.21 25.50
C GLN A 354 44.00 23.71 24.12
N LEU A 355 43.58 24.42 23.07
CA LEU A 355 44.40 24.53 21.86
C LEU A 355 44.79 25.99 21.65
N ARG A 356 46.03 26.28 22.04
CA ARG A 356 46.76 27.51 21.70
C ARG A 356 47.32 27.39 20.27
N ASP A 357 47.42 28.55 19.62
CA ASP A 357 48.53 28.98 18.76
C ASP A 357 49.29 27.92 17.94
N GLU A 358 49.03 27.89 16.63
CA GLU A 358 50.07 27.98 15.57
C GLU A 358 49.47 28.46 14.23
#